data_AF-A0A7X2XLF4-F1
#
_entry.id   AF-A0A7X2XLF4-F1
#
_cell.length_a   1.000
_cell.length_b   1.000
_cell.length_c   1.000
_cell.angle_alpha   90.00
_cell.angle_beta   90.00
_cell.angle_gamma   90.00
#
_symmetry.space_group_name_H-M   'P 1'
#
loop_
_entity.id
_entity.type
_entity.pdbx_description
1 polymer ?
#
loop_
_entity_poly.entity_id
_entity_poly.type
_entity_poly.pdbx_seq_one_letter_code
_entity_poly.pdbx_strand_id
1 'polypeptide(L)' 'MNNLTLLKEYNFRDLGNHLTQTGQKIKPKTLFRSSKLFGISKIDVDLLQSYG' A
#
# COMPACT_ATOMS: atom_id res chain seq x y z
N MET A 1 6.18 1.33 -14.34
CA MET A 1 5.68 1.86 -13.05
C MET A 1 4.23 1.45 -12.96
N ASN A 2 3.90 0.45 -12.13
CA ASN A 2 2.50 0.07 -11.92
C ASN A 2 1.91 1.06 -10.93
N ASN A 3 0.97 1.89 -11.38
CA ASN A 3 0.23 2.79 -10.50
C ASN A 3 -0.59 1.94 -9.53
N LEU A 4 -0.11 1.85 -8.28
CA LEU A 4 -0.84 1.28 -7.15
C LEU A 4 -1.96 2.26 -6.79
N THR A 5 -3.14 2.08 -7.37
CA THR A 5 -4.29 2.94 -7.07
C THR A 5 -5.40 2.07 -6.52
N LEU A 6 -5.76 2.31 -5.26
CA LEU A 6 -7.05 1.90 -4.73
C LEU A 6 -8.07 2.93 -5.23
N LEU A 7 -9.10 2.48 -5.94
CA LEU A 7 -9.95 3.29 -6.82
C LEU A 7 -10.69 4.44 -6.13
N LYS A 8 -10.74 4.46 -4.79
CA LYS A 8 -11.40 5.50 -3.99
C LYS A 8 -10.59 5.99 -2.79
N GLU A 9 -9.35 5.54 -2.65
CA GLU A 9 -8.56 5.80 -1.45
C GLU A 9 -7.34 6.66 -1.78
N TYR A 10 -7.20 7.75 -1.04
CA TYR A 10 -6.07 8.64 -1.19
C TYR A 10 -4.83 8.08 -0.51
N ASN A 11 -3.66 8.42 -1.06
CA ASN A 11 -2.36 8.17 -0.43
C ASN A 11 -2.04 6.68 -0.19
N PHE A 12 -2.63 5.77 -0.98
CA PHE A 12 -2.23 4.37 -0.99
C PHE A 12 -0.86 4.21 -1.64
N ARG A 13 0.10 3.65 -0.90
CA ARG A 13 1.44 3.37 -1.43
C ARG A 13 2.21 2.35 -0.60
N ASP A 14 3.10 1.63 -1.26
CA ASP A 14 4.13 0.81 -0.63
C ASP A 14 5.18 1.70 0.04
N LEU A 15 5.55 1.38 1.28
CA LEU A 15 6.63 2.01 2.02
C LEU A 15 7.98 1.29 1.84
N GLY A 16 8.05 0.34 0.91
CA GLY A 16 9.29 -0.25 0.44
C GLY A 16 10.41 0.79 0.24
N ASN A 17 11.61 0.43 0.70
CA ASN A 17 12.81 1.27 0.70
C ASN A 17 12.78 2.51 1.59
N HIS A 18 11.70 2.80 2.33
CA HIS A 18 11.73 3.83 3.37
C HIS A 18 12.69 3.44 4.49
N LEU A 19 13.40 4.44 5.00
CA LEU A 19 14.33 4.28 6.13
C LEU A 19 13.54 4.28 7.44
N THR A 20 13.70 3.23 8.25
CA THR A 20 13.20 3.20 9.61
C THR A 20 14.00 4.16 10.50
N GLN A 21 13.49 4.45 11.69
CA GLN A 21 14.22 5.22 12.71
C GLN A 21 15.56 4.55 13.09
N THR A 22 15.72 3.25 12.88
CA THR A 22 16.93 2.48 13.14
C THR A 22 17.89 2.41 11.95
N GLY A 23 17.61 3.13 10.85
CA GLY A 23 18.46 3.15 9.66
C GLY A 23 18.33 1.92 8.76
N GLN A 24 17.35 1.05 9.00
CA GLN A 24 17.07 -0.11 8.15
C GLN A 24 16.09 0.26 7.05
N LYS A 25 16.24 -0.32 5.85
CA LYS A 25 15.25 -0.14 4.77
C LYS A 25 14.13 -1.16 4.90
N ILE A 26 12.90 -0.70 4.78
CA ILE A 26 11.73 -1.57 4.70
C ILE A 26 11.80 -2.37 3.39
N LYS A 27 11.61 -3.70 3.48
CA LYS A 27 11.53 -4.54 2.29
C LYS A 27 10.31 -4.15 1.44
N PRO A 28 10.42 -4.07 0.11
CA PRO A 28 9.27 -3.83 -0.76
C PRO A 28 8.12 -4.80 -0.49
N LYS A 29 6.88 -4.35 -0.72
CA LYS A 29 5.64 -5.12 -0.54
C LYS A 29 5.43 -5.69 0.86
N THR A 30 6.08 -5.12 1.88
CA THR A 30 5.96 -5.58 3.28
C THR A 30 5.09 -4.64 4.12
N LEU A 31 5.08 -3.35 3.80
CA LEU A 31 4.32 -2.35 4.54
C LEU A 31 3.70 -1.35 3.59
N PHE A 32 2.38 -1.25 3.64
CA PHE A 32 1.61 -0.29 2.86
C PHE A 32 0.97 0.74 3.80
N ARG A 33 0.70 1.93 3.28
CA ARG A 33 -0.11 2.94 3.97
C ARG A 33 -1.23 3.41 3.05
N SER A 34 -2.32 3.89 3.65
CA SER A 34 -3.41 4.61 2.98
C SER A 34 -4.01 5.64 3.93
N SER A 35 -4.89 6.49 3.40
CA SER A 35 -5.93 7.13 4.21
C SER A 35 -6.96 6.11 4.72
N LYS A 36 -8.01 6.58 5.40
CA LYS A 36 -9.07 5.71 5.97
C LYS A 36 -9.83 4.97 4.85
N LEU A 37 -9.80 3.64 4.89
CA LEU A 37 -10.47 2.73 3.94
C LEU A 37 -12.00 2.70 4.14
N PHE A 38 -12.71 3.78 3.77
CA PHE A 38 -14.17 3.86 3.93
C PHE A 38 -14.92 3.45 2.66
N GLY A 39 -14.29 3.53 1.48
CA GLY A 39 -14.91 3.31 0.18
C GLY A 39 -14.40 2.08 -0.56
N ILE A 40 -13.72 1.16 0.11
CA ILE A 40 -13.02 0.05 -0.55
C ILE A 40 -14.01 -0.82 -1.36
N SER A 41 -13.77 -0.94 -2.66
CA SER A 41 -14.59 -1.75 -3.56
C SER A 41 -14.15 -3.22 -3.56
N LYS A 42 -14.94 -4.11 -4.14
CA LYS A 42 -14.52 -5.51 -4.33
C LYS A 42 -13.22 -5.63 -5.14
N ILE A 43 -13.04 -4.79 -6.16
CA ILE A 43 -11.82 -4.77 -6.99
C ILE A 43 -10.61 -4.39 -6.14
N ASP A 44 -10.77 -3.43 -5.24
CA ASP A 44 -9.72 -3.00 -4.31
C ASP A 44 -9.36 -4.11 -3.31
N VAL A 45 -10.37 -4.85 -2.82
CA VAL A 45 -10.15 -6.02 -1.94
C VAL A 45 -9.38 -7.12 -2.68
N ASP A 46 -9.77 -7.46 -3.90
CA ASP A 46 -9.09 -8.47 -4.72
C ASP A 46 -7.62 -8.06 -5.00
N LEU A 47 -7.38 -6.75 -5.22
CA LEU A 47 -6.02 -6.22 -5.35
C LEU A 47 -5.21 -6.37 -4.05
N LEU A 48 -5.79 -6.03 -2.90
CA LEU A 48 -5.10 -6.18 -1.61
C LEU A 48 -4.76 -7.65 -1.32
N GLN A 49 -5.68 -8.57 -1.60
CA GLN A 49 -5.45 -10.02 -1.47
C GLN A 49 -4.32 -10.53 -2.36
N SER A 50 -4.07 -9.89 -3.52
CA SER A 50 -2.95 -10.26 -4.40
C SER A 50 -1.57 -9.94 -3.81
N TYR A 51 -1.50 -9.13 -2.75
CA TYR A 51 -0.24 -8.80 -2.08
C TYR A 51 0.17 -9.80 -0.99
N GLY A 52 -0.69 -10.77 -0.65
CA GLY A 52 -0.47 -11.76 0.42
C GLY A 52 -1.12 -11.38 1.74
#